data_AF-A0A2W4ITV3-F1
#
_entry.id   AF-A0A2W4ITV3-F1
#
_cell.length_a   1.000
_cell.length_b   1.000
_cell.length_c   1.000
_cell.angle_alpha   90.00
_cell.angle_beta   90.00
_cell.angle_gamma   90.00
#
_symmetry.space_group_name_H-M   'P 1'
#
loop_
_entity.id
_entity.type
_entity.pdbx_description
1 polymer ?
#
loop_
_entity_poly.entity_id
_entity_poly.type
_entity_poly.pdbx_seq_one_letter_code
_entity_poly.pdbx_strand_id
1 'polypeptide(L)'
;YAAGAALLVVLAELLRAHTPAPRAARAAAVAEPPHQPSAPPSRWTISPEKGLMLAAAAPTALATAAIAPALFAALIAPYGTLRQIWQGPPPALLSPPAAADATTVLACALLTLAAALAATGLTGGRPSEATPVILPGLAITLLITPVSLGSPWPSGTLAALAVFTIAMLGLALTPPPPDTDRNRPIHIARTVAFAIGLAVGGAGLAGSLASRELTLFAFGGAVTVGAAAAFFGRSQTARVLGWLFAAVMAQLFVLTVGLVAGAPATWSAFGVLAVGAVLLVSATQLPRVRGLAALREATVAEWSGYGAAVLALALAHTSPRHVAGLLAAWGAVLGVVATRPARTLMQRRVLFWAAVGCEITAWWMLMALSDVSLPEAYTLPFAALALLIGMVELRHRPELTSWVAYGPALIAAFAPTLVIVLTTGTGDLRQVLLLLGAVATLLLGSMRQQQAPVVVGAIVTALTALHVLMLVGPWLALIPVGILLLTLGATNERRRRTQERVRGALRGMR
;
A
#
# COMPACT_ATOMS: atom_id res chain seq x y z
N TYR A 1 -34.03 -15.14 -33.14
CA TYR A 1 -35.03 -14.47 -33.99
C TYR A 1 -35.08 -12.95 -33.80
N ALA A 2 -35.36 -12.43 -32.61
CA ALA A 2 -35.44 -10.97 -32.38
C ALA A 2 -34.16 -10.20 -32.79
N ALA A 3 -32.97 -10.70 -32.45
CA ALA A 3 -31.70 -10.11 -32.88
C ALA A 3 -31.52 -10.09 -34.42
N GLY A 4 -31.99 -11.14 -35.12
CA GLY A 4 -31.98 -11.19 -36.58
C GLY A 4 -32.94 -10.19 -37.20
N ALA A 5 -34.13 -10.02 -36.62
CA ALA A 5 -35.08 -8.98 -37.03
C ALA A 5 -34.50 -7.57 -36.85
N ALA A 6 -33.80 -7.30 -35.74
CA ALA A 6 -33.10 -6.03 -35.52
C ALA A 6 -32.03 -5.77 -36.61
N LEU A 7 -31.23 -6.78 -36.96
CA LEU A 7 -30.23 -6.67 -38.04
C LEU A 7 -30.89 -6.38 -39.40
N LEU A 8 -31.99 -7.07 -39.72
CA LEU A 8 -32.72 -6.86 -40.97
C LEU A 8 -33.32 -5.45 -41.05
N VAL A 9 -33.86 -4.93 -39.94
CA VAL A 9 -34.36 -3.55 -39.87
C VAL A 9 -33.24 -2.54 -40.08
N VAL A 10 -32.07 -2.74 -39.46
CA VAL A 10 -30.89 -1.90 -39.70
C VAL A 10 -30.51 -1.92 -41.18
N LEU A 11 -30.42 -3.10 -41.78
CA LEU A 11 -30.05 -3.25 -43.19
C LEU A 11 -31.07 -2.56 -44.12
N ALA A 12 -32.37 -2.71 -43.83
CA ALA A 12 -33.44 -2.09 -44.60
C ALA A 12 -33.40 -0.55 -44.54
N GLU A 13 -33.16 0.04 -43.37
CA GLU A 13 -33.06 1.50 -43.24
C GLU A 13 -31.75 2.06 -43.84
N LEU A 14 -30.65 1.29 -43.78
CA LEU A 14 -29.42 1.64 -44.49
C LEU A 14 -29.63 1.64 -46.01
N LEU A 15 -30.32 0.64 -46.56
CA LEU A 15 -30.69 0.61 -47.98
C LEU A 15 -31.60 1.79 -48.32
N ARG A 16 -32.60 2.08 -47.48
CA ARG A 16 -33.51 3.22 -47.66
C ARG A 16 -32.78 4.57 -47.70
N ALA A 17 -31.77 4.74 -46.84
CA ALA A 17 -30.96 5.96 -46.80
C ALA A 17 -30.16 6.19 -48.10
N HIS A 18 -29.82 5.13 -48.85
CA HIS A 18 -29.12 5.21 -50.13
C HIS A 18 -30.07 5.26 -51.35
N THR A 19 -31.37 5.01 -51.15
CA THR A 19 -32.38 5.11 -52.22
C THR A 19 -33.00 6.52 -52.27
N PRO A 20 -33.08 7.15 -53.47
CA PRO A 20 -33.74 8.45 -53.61
C PRO A 20 -35.23 8.33 -53.27
N ALA A 21 -35.77 9.29 -52.51
CA ALA A 21 -37.16 9.26 -52.10
C ALA A 21 -38.09 9.27 -53.33
N PRO A 22 -39.15 8.44 -53.34
CA PRO A 22 -40.05 8.39 -54.48
C PRO A 22 -40.55 9.80 -54.79
N ARG A 23 -40.37 10.25 -56.04
CA ARG A 23 -40.97 11.50 -56.50
C ARG A 23 -42.47 11.34 -56.29
N ALA A 24 -43.07 12.21 -55.50
CA ALA A 24 -44.52 12.29 -55.43
C ALA A 24 -45.01 12.39 -56.89
N ALA A 25 -45.69 11.35 -57.37
CA ALA A 25 -46.37 11.42 -58.63
C ALA A 25 -47.41 12.53 -58.45
N ARG A 26 -47.08 13.74 -58.93
CA ARG A 26 -48.07 14.80 -59.11
C ARG A 26 -49.18 14.13 -59.92
N ALA A 27 -50.33 13.93 -59.28
CA ALA A 27 -51.54 13.56 -59.97
C ALA A 27 -51.65 14.49 -61.18
N ALA A 28 -51.71 13.90 -62.37
CA ALA A 28 -51.86 14.62 -63.61
C ALA A 28 -53.17 15.40 -63.55
N ALA A 29 -53.11 16.69 -63.25
CA ALA A 29 -54.19 17.62 -63.54
C ALA A 29 -53.68 19.07 -63.47
N VAL A 30 -53.86 19.74 -64.60
CA VAL A 30 -53.90 21.19 -64.82
C VAL A 30 -52.55 21.90 -65.02
N ALA A 31 -52.46 22.49 -66.21
CA ALA A 31 -51.36 23.23 -66.79
C ALA A 31 -51.04 24.52 -66.03
N GLU A 32 -49.74 24.82 -65.84
CA GLU A 32 -49.22 26.17 -65.56
C GLU A 32 -47.71 26.29 -65.92
N PRO A 33 -47.16 27.51 -66.11
CA PRO A 33 -46.16 27.89 -67.15
C PRO A 33 -44.68 27.74 -66.74
N PRO A 34 -43.70 28.02 -67.64
CA PRO A 34 -42.30 27.66 -67.42
C PRO A 34 -41.59 28.78 -66.65
N HIS A 35 -41.51 28.65 -65.32
CA HIS A 35 -40.40 29.13 -64.48
C HIS A 35 -40.72 28.78 -63.03
N GLN A 36 -40.35 27.57 -62.60
CA GLN A 36 -40.24 27.25 -61.17
C GLN A 36 -38.77 26.97 -60.83
N PRO A 37 -38.22 27.62 -59.79
CA PRO A 37 -36.90 27.28 -59.29
C PRO A 37 -36.92 25.81 -58.85
N SER A 38 -35.88 25.07 -59.22
CA SER A 38 -35.61 23.66 -58.87
C SER A 38 -36.35 23.19 -57.62
N ALA A 39 -37.32 22.30 -57.82
CA ALA A 39 -38.11 21.73 -56.73
C ALA A 39 -37.19 21.17 -55.64
N PRO A 40 -37.47 21.41 -54.35
CA PRO A 40 -36.65 20.87 -53.28
C PRO A 40 -36.55 19.35 -53.43
N PRO A 41 -35.37 18.74 -53.17
CA PRO A 41 -35.20 17.29 -53.31
C PRO A 41 -36.29 16.57 -52.51
N SER A 42 -36.89 15.52 -53.09
CA SER A 42 -37.88 14.70 -52.38
C SER A 42 -37.22 14.17 -51.10
N ARG A 43 -37.81 14.51 -49.95
CA ARG A 43 -37.37 14.03 -48.64
C ARG A 43 -38.37 13.01 -48.16
N TRP A 44 -37.88 11.90 -47.61
CA TRP A 44 -38.71 10.92 -46.94
C TRP A 44 -39.49 11.59 -45.78
N THR A 45 -40.75 11.19 -45.59
CA THR A 45 -41.64 11.74 -44.54
C THR A 45 -41.14 11.48 -43.12
N ILE A 46 -40.40 10.40 -42.93
CA ILE A 46 -39.69 10.06 -41.69
C ILE A 46 -38.20 10.00 -42.04
N SER A 47 -37.35 10.68 -41.28
CA SER A 47 -35.91 10.55 -41.46
C SER A 47 -35.48 9.10 -41.18
N PRO A 48 -34.57 8.53 -41.98
CA PRO A 48 -34.14 7.13 -41.82
C PRO A 48 -33.62 6.83 -40.40
N GLU A 49 -33.03 7.84 -39.74
CA GLU A 49 -32.63 7.76 -38.32
C GLU A 49 -33.80 7.51 -37.36
N LYS A 50 -34.92 8.25 -37.53
CA LYS A 50 -36.13 8.09 -36.70
C LYS A 50 -36.86 6.79 -37.05
N GLY A 51 -36.87 6.40 -38.33
CA GLY A 51 -37.40 5.11 -38.79
C GLY A 51 -36.65 3.95 -38.16
N LEU A 52 -35.31 4.02 -38.13
CA LEU A 52 -34.48 3.04 -37.46
C LEU A 52 -34.75 2.98 -35.96
N MET A 53 -34.78 4.12 -35.27
CA MET A 53 -35.03 4.14 -33.82
C MET A 53 -36.38 3.50 -33.46
N LEU A 54 -37.43 3.77 -34.24
CA LEU A 54 -38.76 3.21 -33.98
C LEU A 54 -38.85 1.72 -34.33
N ALA A 55 -38.29 1.30 -35.46
CA ALA A 55 -38.41 -0.07 -35.95
C ALA A 55 -37.43 -1.04 -35.26
N ALA A 56 -36.24 -0.59 -34.89
CA ALA A 56 -35.23 -1.43 -34.24
C ALA A 56 -35.40 -1.53 -32.72
N ALA A 57 -36.10 -0.59 -32.07
CA ALA A 57 -36.27 -0.57 -30.62
C ALA A 57 -36.98 -1.81 -30.07
N ALA A 58 -38.10 -2.24 -30.67
CA ALA A 58 -38.83 -3.42 -30.21
C ALA A 58 -38.02 -4.73 -30.32
N PRO A 59 -37.42 -5.08 -31.48
CA PRO A 59 -36.64 -6.31 -31.60
C PRO A 59 -35.33 -6.28 -30.78
N THR A 60 -34.70 -5.12 -30.60
CA THR A 60 -33.55 -4.99 -29.68
C THR A 60 -33.96 -5.16 -28.23
N ALA A 61 -35.07 -4.56 -27.79
CA ALA A 61 -35.60 -4.72 -26.43
C ALA A 61 -36.00 -6.18 -26.11
N LEU A 62 -36.61 -6.88 -27.07
CA LEU A 62 -36.94 -8.30 -26.93
C LEU A 62 -35.68 -9.16 -26.85
N ALA A 63 -34.66 -8.86 -27.65
CA ALA A 63 -33.41 -9.60 -27.62
C ALA A 63 -32.63 -9.35 -26.32
N THR A 64 -32.59 -8.11 -25.81
CA THR A 64 -31.96 -7.81 -24.51
C THR A 64 -32.71 -8.44 -23.35
N ALA A 65 -34.05 -8.46 -23.36
CA ALA A 65 -34.86 -9.16 -22.37
C ALA A 65 -34.55 -10.67 -22.36
N ALA A 66 -34.33 -11.29 -23.53
CA ALA A 66 -33.95 -12.70 -23.62
C ALA A 66 -32.53 -12.99 -23.12
N ILE A 67 -31.61 -12.01 -23.21
CA ILE A 67 -30.22 -12.13 -22.72
C ILE A 67 -30.12 -11.84 -21.22
N ALA A 68 -31.10 -11.14 -20.64
CA ALA A 68 -31.08 -10.69 -19.24
C ALA A 68 -30.84 -11.81 -18.20
N PRO A 69 -31.45 -13.01 -18.29
CA PRO A 69 -31.17 -14.09 -17.34
C PRO A 69 -29.72 -14.57 -17.37
N ALA A 70 -29.12 -14.65 -18.56
CA ALA A 70 -27.72 -15.05 -18.74
C ALA A 70 -26.76 -14.01 -18.16
N LEU A 71 -27.04 -12.73 -18.40
CA LEU A 71 -26.31 -11.61 -17.79
C LEU A 71 -26.44 -11.60 -16.28
N PHE A 72 -27.65 -11.82 -15.76
CA PHE A 72 -27.91 -11.91 -14.32
C PHE A 72 -27.10 -13.05 -13.70
N ALA A 73 -27.12 -14.24 -14.31
CA ALA A 73 -26.33 -15.38 -13.85
C ALA A 73 -24.83 -15.07 -13.87
N ALA A 74 -24.31 -14.52 -14.97
CA ALA A 74 -22.88 -14.20 -15.10
C ALA A 74 -22.42 -13.12 -14.12
N LEU A 75 -23.27 -12.14 -13.79
CA LEU A 75 -22.92 -11.04 -12.90
C LEU A 75 -23.16 -11.35 -11.42
N ILE A 76 -24.23 -12.08 -11.08
CA ILE A 76 -24.69 -12.20 -9.69
C ILE A 76 -24.31 -13.55 -9.07
N ALA A 77 -24.34 -14.65 -9.83
CA ALA A 77 -23.97 -15.96 -9.30
C ALA A 77 -22.55 -16.00 -8.69
N PRO A 78 -21.52 -15.30 -9.24
CA PRO A 78 -20.18 -15.29 -8.65
C PRO A 78 -20.11 -14.73 -7.24
N TYR A 79 -21.00 -13.81 -6.87
CA TYR A 79 -21.03 -13.24 -5.51
C TYR A 79 -21.45 -14.24 -4.43
N GLY A 80 -22.08 -15.36 -4.80
CA GLY A 80 -22.35 -16.46 -3.88
C GLY A 80 -21.07 -17.03 -3.24
N THR A 81 -19.95 -16.97 -3.98
CA THR A 81 -18.63 -17.45 -3.54
C THR A 81 -18.11 -16.71 -2.31
N LEU A 82 -18.56 -15.47 -2.06
CA LEU A 82 -18.16 -14.70 -0.87
C LEU A 82 -18.57 -15.37 0.44
N ARG A 83 -19.59 -16.24 0.42
CA ARG A 83 -20.03 -17.01 1.59
C ARG A 83 -19.23 -18.29 1.81
N GLN A 84 -18.45 -18.72 0.82
CA GLN A 84 -17.82 -20.05 0.74
C GLN A 84 -16.41 -19.95 0.13
N ILE A 85 -15.59 -19.01 0.64
CA ILE A 85 -14.25 -18.73 0.11
C ILE A 85 -13.38 -19.98 0.23
N TRP A 86 -12.78 -20.39 -0.90
CA TRP A 86 -11.94 -21.60 -1.04
C TRP A 86 -12.62 -22.93 -0.68
N GLN A 87 -13.95 -22.97 -0.68
CA GLN A 87 -14.72 -24.20 -0.48
C GLN A 87 -15.25 -24.79 -1.81
N GLY A 88 -14.85 -24.23 -2.94
CA GLY A 88 -15.30 -24.60 -4.28
C GLY A 88 -16.37 -23.65 -4.85
N PRO A 89 -16.74 -23.82 -6.14
CA PRO A 89 -17.72 -22.97 -6.79
C PRO A 89 -19.15 -23.30 -6.29
N PRO A 90 -20.00 -22.29 -5.99
CA PRO A 90 -21.41 -22.55 -5.70
C PRO A 90 -22.12 -23.23 -6.88
N PRO A 91 -23.18 -24.02 -6.63
CA PRO A 91 -23.87 -24.77 -7.68
C PRO A 91 -24.41 -23.89 -8.81
N ALA A 92 -24.78 -22.64 -8.50
CA ALA A 92 -25.22 -21.66 -9.48
C ALA A 92 -24.14 -21.25 -10.50
N LEU A 93 -22.84 -21.40 -10.18
CA LEU A 93 -21.74 -21.19 -11.13
C LEU A 93 -21.47 -22.42 -12.00
N LEU A 94 -21.72 -23.61 -11.48
CA LEU A 94 -21.53 -24.87 -12.21
C LEU A 94 -22.71 -25.13 -13.17
N SER A 95 -23.93 -24.81 -12.73
CA SER A 95 -25.16 -25.05 -13.48
C SER A 95 -26.08 -23.84 -13.30
N PRO A 96 -25.88 -22.78 -14.10
CA PRO A 96 -26.71 -21.61 -14.03
C PRO A 96 -28.17 -21.95 -14.38
N PRO A 97 -29.16 -21.48 -13.59
CA PRO A 97 -30.57 -21.86 -13.74
C PRO A 97 -31.20 -21.40 -15.07
N ALA A 98 -30.57 -20.44 -15.74
CA ALA A 98 -30.89 -20.05 -17.11
C ALA A 98 -29.68 -20.39 -18.00
N ALA A 99 -29.55 -21.67 -18.36
CA ALA A 99 -28.52 -22.11 -19.30
C ALA A 99 -28.79 -21.42 -20.65
N ALA A 100 -27.96 -20.44 -20.98
CA ALA A 100 -28.04 -19.72 -22.24
C ALA A 100 -27.59 -20.65 -23.37
N ASP A 101 -28.46 -20.99 -24.32
CA ASP A 101 -28.04 -21.81 -25.45
C ASP A 101 -27.00 -21.10 -26.32
N ALA A 102 -26.30 -21.85 -27.18
CA ALA A 102 -25.38 -21.29 -28.19
C ALA A 102 -26.04 -20.20 -29.06
N THR A 103 -27.38 -20.23 -29.18
CA THR A 103 -28.19 -19.22 -29.87
C THR A 103 -28.17 -17.84 -29.19
N THR A 104 -27.92 -17.77 -27.88
CA THR A 104 -27.79 -16.50 -27.13
C THR A 104 -26.50 -15.77 -27.51
N VAL A 105 -25.38 -16.50 -27.71
CA VAL A 105 -24.12 -15.92 -28.20
C VAL A 105 -24.31 -15.34 -29.61
N LEU A 106 -24.98 -16.10 -30.48
CA LEU A 106 -25.29 -15.65 -31.83
C LEU A 106 -26.22 -14.43 -31.81
N ALA A 107 -27.19 -14.37 -30.89
CA ALA A 107 -28.04 -13.20 -30.72
C ALA A 107 -27.24 -11.96 -30.28
N CYS A 108 -26.32 -12.08 -29.31
CA CYS A 108 -25.42 -10.99 -28.91
C CYS A 108 -24.51 -10.52 -30.05
N ALA A 109 -23.94 -11.45 -30.81
CA ALA A 109 -23.10 -11.16 -31.97
C ALA A 109 -23.89 -10.41 -33.05
N LEU A 110 -25.11 -10.85 -33.36
CA LEU A 110 -25.99 -10.20 -34.33
C LEU A 110 -26.43 -8.81 -33.86
N LEU A 111 -26.73 -8.60 -32.57
CA LEU A 111 -27.04 -7.29 -32.02
C LEU A 111 -25.83 -6.34 -32.10
N THR A 112 -24.63 -6.84 -31.80
CA THR A 112 -23.39 -6.07 -31.89
C THR A 112 -23.11 -5.66 -33.34
N LEU A 113 -23.31 -6.59 -34.28
CA LEU A 113 -23.17 -6.33 -35.72
C LEU A 113 -24.22 -5.33 -36.22
N ALA A 114 -25.48 -5.49 -35.82
CA ALA A 114 -26.57 -4.58 -36.19
C ALA A 114 -26.27 -3.15 -35.69
N ALA A 115 -25.84 -3.02 -34.44
CA ALA A 115 -25.49 -1.74 -33.85
C ALA A 115 -24.24 -1.12 -34.50
N ALA A 116 -23.24 -1.93 -34.85
CA ALA A 116 -22.06 -1.51 -35.60
C ALA A 116 -22.42 -0.95 -36.98
N LEU A 117 -23.24 -1.67 -37.74
CA LEU A 117 -23.69 -1.29 -39.07
C LEU A 117 -24.52 -0.01 -39.04
N ALA A 118 -25.44 0.11 -38.08
CA ALA A 118 -26.23 1.33 -37.87
C ALA A 118 -25.33 2.55 -37.61
N ALA A 119 -24.32 2.39 -36.74
CA ALA A 119 -23.38 3.45 -36.42
C ALA A 119 -22.49 3.83 -37.61
N THR A 120 -21.98 2.87 -38.39
CA THR A 120 -21.16 3.18 -39.58
C THR A 120 -21.97 3.79 -40.72
N GLY A 121 -23.18 3.28 -40.96
CA GLY A 121 -23.93 3.57 -42.18
C GLY A 121 -24.76 4.85 -42.11
N LEU A 122 -25.23 5.25 -40.93
CA LEU A 122 -26.00 6.49 -40.76
C LEU A 122 -25.12 7.72 -40.56
N THR A 123 -23.88 7.55 -40.08
CA THR A 123 -22.98 8.66 -39.73
C THR A 123 -21.91 8.94 -40.81
N GLY A 124 -22.10 8.39 -42.02
CA GLY A 124 -21.26 8.71 -43.18
C GLY A 124 -19.92 7.95 -43.24
N GLY A 125 -19.87 6.71 -42.72
CA GLY A 125 -18.79 5.76 -42.98
C GLY A 125 -17.51 5.94 -42.16
N ARG A 126 -17.52 6.75 -41.09
CA ARG A 126 -16.33 6.92 -40.25
C ARG A 126 -16.19 5.76 -39.24
N PRO A 127 -15.10 4.98 -39.28
CA PRO A 127 -14.93 3.84 -38.37
C PRO A 127 -14.84 4.25 -36.89
N SER A 128 -14.45 5.50 -36.60
CA SER A 128 -14.37 6.04 -35.23
C SER A 128 -15.70 6.12 -34.50
N GLU A 129 -16.82 6.17 -35.23
CA GLU A 129 -18.16 6.31 -34.66
C GLU A 129 -18.79 4.95 -34.32
N ALA A 130 -18.27 3.85 -34.87
CA ALA A 130 -18.74 2.49 -34.59
C ALA A 130 -18.05 1.84 -33.37
N THR A 131 -16.79 2.21 -33.10
CA THR A 131 -16.02 1.75 -31.94
C THR A 131 -16.76 1.84 -30.59
N PRO A 132 -17.43 2.96 -30.22
CA PRO A 132 -18.16 3.07 -28.96
C PRO A 132 -19.35 2.09 -28.82
N VAL A 133 -19.91 1.63 -29.94
CA VAL A 133 -21.08 0.75 -29.98
C VAL A 133 -20.67 -0.72 -29.99
N ILE A 134 -19.56 -1.05 -30.67
CA ILE A 134 -19.05 -2.42 -30.80
C ILE A 134 -18.48 -2.93 -29.46
N LEU A 135 -17.76 -2.07 -28.73
CA LEU A 135 -17.03 -2.47 -27.53
C LEU A 135 -17.91 -3.10 -26.42
N PRO A 136 -19.05 -2.49 -26.00
CA PRO A 136 -19.91 -3.11 -24.99
C PRO A 136 -20.59 -4.38 -25.49
N GLY A 137 -20.96 -4.46 -26.78
CA GLY A 137 -21.54 -5.66 -27.37
C GLY A 137 -20.58 -6.84 -27.41
N LEU A 138 -19.31 -6.59 -27.79
CA LEU A 138 -18.24 -7.59 -27.71
C LEU A 138 -17.97 -8.04 -26.28
N ALA A 139 -17.94 -7.11 -25.32
CA ALA A 139 -17.74 -7.43 -23.91
C ALA A 139 -18.84 -8.37 -23.37
N ILE A 140 -20.11 -8.09 -23.68
CA ILE A 140 -21.25 -8.93 -23.29
C ILE A 140 -21.16 -10.30 -23.98
N THR A 141 -20.81 -10.33 -25.26
CA THR A 141 -20.68 -11.58 -26.02
C THR A 141 -19.59 -12.46 -25.40
N LEU A 142 -18.41 -11.89 -25.12
CA LEU A 142 -17.29 -12.61 -24.51
C LEU A 142 -17.64 -13.13 -23.11
N LEU A 143 -18.41 -12.36 -22.33
CA LEU A 143 -18.84 -12.74 -20.98
C LEU A 143 -19.79 -13.95 -20.97
N ILE A 144 -20.74 -14.00 -21.92
CA ILE A 144 -21.77 -15.05 -21.97
C ILE A 144 -21.25 -16.32 -22.66
N THR A 145 -20.26 -16.20 -23.54
CA THR A 145 -19.75 -17.31 -24.37
C THR A 145 -19.43 -18.58 -23.57
N PRO A 146 -18.70 -18.54 -22.44
CA PRO A 146 -18.37 -19.76 -21.69
C PRO A 146 -19.59 -20.46 -21.09
N VAL A 147 -20.56 -19.68 -20.62
CA VAL A 147 -21.83 -20.21 -20.08
C VAL A 147 -22.60 -20.93 -21.19
N SER A 148 -22.63 -20.34 -22.38
CA SER A 148 -23.37 -20.91 -23.51
C SER A 148 -22.72 -22.09 -24.20
N LEU A 149 -21.40 -22.24 -24.07
CA LEU A 149 -20.66 -23.39 -24.59
C LEU A 149 -20.59 -24.56 -23.58
N GLY A 150 -21.34 -24.50 -22.49
CA GLY A 150 -21.37 -25.57 -21.48
C GLY A 150 -20.15 -25.63 -20.56
N SER A 151 -19.35 -24.56 -20.50
CA SER A 151 -18.17 -24.45 -19.64
C SER A 151 -18.26 -23.20 -18.75
N PRO A 152 -19.24 -23.10 -17.83
CA PRO A 152 -19.51 -21.88 -17.09
C PRO A 152 -18.41 -21.53 -16.06
N TRP A 153 -17.81 -22.52 -15.40
CA TRP A 153 -16.68 -22.34 -14.48
C TRP A 153 -15.57 -23.35 -14.80
N PRO A 154 -14.28 -22.95 -14.82
CA PRO A 154 -13.72 -21.64 -14.47
C PRO A 154 -13.73 -20.60 -15.61
N SER A 155 -14.09 -21.01 -16.84
CA SER A 155 -13.95 -20.18 -18.04
C SER A 155 -14.79 -18.90 -18.03
N GLY A 156 -15.99 -18.90 -17.42
CA GLY A 156 -16.80 -17.69 -17.26
C GLY A 156 -16.15 -16.64 -16.35
N THR A 157 -15.49 -17.07 -15.28
CA THR A 157 -14.72 -16.18 -14.40
C THR A 157 -13.52 -15.59 -15.13
N LEU A 158 -12.79 -16.41 -15.90
CA LEU A 158 -11.66 -15.93 -16.72
C LEU A 158 -12.12 -14.94 -17.81
N ALA A 159 -13.26 -15.21 -18.46
CA ALA A 159 -13.85 -14.28 -19.42
C ALA A 159 -14.24 -12.96 -18.76
N ALA A 160 -14.82 -12.98 -17.56
CA ALA A 160 -15.13 -11.77 -16.80
C ALA A 160 -13.86 -10.96 -16.46
N LEU A 161 -12.81 -11.62 -15.99
CA LEU A 161 -11.52 -10.97 -15.73
C LEU A 161 -10.92 -10.39 -17.02
N ALA A 162 -10.97 -11.11 -18.15
CA ALA A 162 -10.49 -10.63 -19.44
C ALA A 162 -11.29 -9.43 -19.96
N VAL A 163 -12.62 -9.44 -19.83
CA VAL A 163 -13.45 -8.28 -20.19
C VAL A 163 -13.09 -7.07 -19.32
N PHE A 164 -12.90 -7.27 -18.01
CA PHE A 164 -12.44 -6.21 -17.11
C PHE A 164 -11.08 -5.65 -17.53
N THR A 165 -10.09 -6.50 -17.81
CA THR A 165 -8.75 -6.05 -18.20
C THR A 165 -8.78 -5.26 -19.50
N ILE A 166 -9.47 -5.76 -20.53
CA ILE A 166 -9.60 -5.10 -21.83
C ILE A 166 -10.33 -3.75 -21.68
N ALA A 167 -11.45 -3.72 -20.95
CA ALA A 167 -12.24 -2.50 -20.77
C ALA A 167 -11.45 -1.44 -19.98
N MET A 168 -10.90 -1.80 -18.81
CA MET A 168 -10.22 -0.84 -17.94
C MET A 168 -8.90 -0.37 -18.54
N LEU A 169 -8.09 -1.27 -19.10
CA LEU A 169 -6.84 -0.90 -19.73
C LEU A 169 -7.08 -0.14 -21.04
N GLY A 170 -8.10 -0.52 -21.81
CA GLY A 170 -8.55 0.22 -22.99
C GLY A 170 -8.93 1.66 -22.64
N LEU A 171 -9.71 1.86 -21.57
CA LEU A 171 -10.08 3.20 -21.07
C LEU A 171 -8.87 3.98 -20.54
N ALA A 172 -7.94 3.32 -19.85
CA ALA A 172 -6.76 3.96 -19.27
C ALA A 172 -5.74 4.37 -20.33
N LEU A 173 -5.51 3.53 -21.35
CA LEU A 173 -4.51 3.73 -22.39
C LEU A 173 -5.00 4.58 -23.57
N THR A 174 -6.30 4.90 -23.64
CA THR A 174 -6.85 5.79 -24.66
C THR A 174 -7.08 7.20 -24.11
N PRO A 175 -6.64 8.25 -24.83
CA PRO A 175 -6.87 9.62 -24.41
C PRO A 175 -8.38 9.93 -24.39
N PRO A 176 -8.87 10.71 -23.39
CA PRO A 176 -10.25 11.16 -23.39
C PRO A 176 -10.49 12.11 -24.59
N PRO A 177 -11.63 11.99 -25.29
CA PRO A 177 -11.96 12.91 -26.38
C PRO A 177 -12.18 14.34 -25.84
N PRO A 178 -11.95 15.39 -26.66
CA PRO A 178 -12.16 16.77 -26.24
C PRO A 178 -13.66 17.09 -26.05
N ASP A 179 -13.96 17.92 -25.05
CA ASP A 179 -15.32 18.32 -24.66
C ASP A 179 -15.98 19.17 -25.75
N THR A 180 -16.65 18.51 -26.67
CA THR A 180 -17.43 19.11 -27.76
C THR A 180 -18.72 18.32 -27.93
N ASP A 181 -19.81 18.97 -28.32
CA ASP A 181 -21.12 18.31 -28.49
C ASP A 181 -21.07 17.10 -29.43
N ARG A 182 -20.17 17.14 -30.41
CA ARG A 182 -19.92 16.04 -31.35
C ARG A 182 -19.39 14.77 -30.68
N ASN A 183 -18.66 14.87 -29.57
CA ASN A 183 -18.02 13.74 -28.89
C ASN A 183 -18.88 13.16 -27.76
N ARG A 184 -20.04 13.76 -27.45
CA ARG A 184 -21.00 13.28 -26.45
C ARG A 184 -21.28 11.77 -26.52
N PRO A 185 -21.54 11.14 -27.69
CA PRO A 185 -21.76 9.69 -27.75
C PRO A 185 -20.54 8.87 -27.31
N ILE A 186 -19.31 9.34 -27.59
CA ILE A 186 -18.07 8.66 -27.18
C ILE A 186 -17.90 8.74 -25.66
N HIS A 187 -18.22 9.87 -25.04
CA HIS A 187 -18.19 9.98 -23.57
C HIS A 187 -19.18 9.03 -22.92
N ILE A 188 -20.42 8.96 -23.42
CA ILE A 188 -21.43 8.01 -22.93
C ILE A 188 -20.92 6.58 -23.04
N ALA A 189 -20.36 6.20 -24.19
CA ALA A 189 -19.83 4.85 -24.38
C ALA A 189 -18.65 4.53 -23.46
N ARG A 190 -17.76 5.48 -23.20
CA ARG A 190 -16.66 5.30 -22.22
C ARG A 190 -17.21 5.10 -20.80
N THR A 191 -18.24 5.84 -20.40
CA THR A 191 -18.91 5.66 -19.10
C THR A 191 -19.60 4.31 -19.01
N VAL A 192 -20.30 3.88 -20.06
CA VAL A 192 -20.94 2.56 -20.13
C VAL A 192 -19.90 1.44 -20.09
N ALA A 193 -18.81 1.55 -20.85
CA ALA A 193 -17.71 0.59 -20.81
C ALA A 193 -17.04 0.53 -19.43
N PHE A 194 -16.90 1.66 -18.75
CA PHE A 194 -16.39 1.71 -17.38
C PHE A 194 -17.33 1.00 -16.40
N ALA A 195 -18.63 1.27 -16.48
CA ALA A 195 -19.64 0.64 -15.62
C ALA A 195 -19.73 -0.87 -15.85
N ILE A 196 -19.73 -1.32 -17.12
CA ILE A 196 -19.70 -2.73 -17.49
C ILE A 196 -18.42 -3.37 -16.97
N GLY A 197 -17.26 -2.75 -17.23
CA GLY A 197 -15.99 -3.23 -16.74
C GLY A 197 -16.02 -3.43 -15.23
N LEU A 198 -16.50 -2.45 -14.46
CA LEU A 198 -16.55 -2.53 -13.00
C LEU A 198 -17.48 -3.66 -12.51
N ALA A 199 -18.69 -3.76 -13.08
CA ALA A 199 -19.64 -4.81 -12.73
C ALA A 199 -19.08 -6.21 -13.03
N VAL A 200 -18.49 -6.39 -14.21
CA VAL A 200 -17.91 -7.66 -14.66
C VAL A 200 -16.63 -7.99 -13.90
N GLY A 201 -15.79 -7.01 -13.60
CA GLY A 201 -14.59 -7.19 -12.77
C GLY A 201 -14.92 -7.63 -11.36
N GLY A 202 -15.95 -7.03 -10.74
CA GLY A 202 -16.43 -7.47 -9.42
C GLY A 202 -16.92 -8.92 -9.44
N ALA A 203 -17.70 -9.30 -10.46
CA ALA A 203 -18.16 -10.67 -10.65
C ALA A 203 -16.99 -11.65 -10.89
N GLY A 204 -16.01 -11.28 -11.73
CA GLY A 204 -14.81 -12.08 -11.98
C GLY A 204 -13.94 -12.27 -10.74
N LEU A 205 -13.70 -11.20 -9.97
CA LEU A 205 -12.97 -11.30 -8.70
C LEU A 205 -13.73 -12.16 -7.68
N ALA A 206 -15.04 -12.01 -7.56
CA ALA A 206 -15.85 -12.83 -6.66
C ALA A 206 -15.81 -14.33 -7.06
N GLY A 207 -15.92 -14.63 -8.36
CA GLY A 207 -15.83 -16.01 -8.85
C GLY A 207 -14.43 -16.63 -8.69
N SER A 208 -13.38 -15.80 -8.70
CA SER A 208 -12.01 -16.28 -8.50
C SER A 208 -11.75 -16.84 -7.09
N LEU A 209 -12.56 -16.42 -6.10
CA LEU A 209 -12.47 -16.89 -4.71
C LEU A 209 -12.89 -18.36 -4.53
N ALA A 210 -13.40 -19.01 -5.58
CA ALA A 210 -13.81 -20.41 -5.53
C ALA A 210 -12.62 -21.35 -5.33
N SER A 211 -11.45 -21.01 -5.87
CA SER A 211 -10.21 -21.78 -5.72
C SER A 211 -9.00 -20.91 -5.41
N ARG A 212 -8.02 -21.47 -4.68
CA ARG A 212 -6.81 -20.75 -4.28
C ARG A 212 -5.98 -20.26 -5.47
N GLU A 213 -5.83 -21.12 -6.49
CA GLU A 213 -5.05 -20.83 -7.70
C GLU A 213 -5.68 -19.68 -8.51
N LEU A 214 -7.00 -19.71 -8.71
CA LEU A 214 -7.71 -18.64 -9.43
C LEU A 214 -7.69 -17.34 -8.64
N THR A 215 -7.78 -17.39 -7.30
CA THR A 215 -7.68 -16.19 -6.45
C THR A 215 -6.32 -15.53 -6.62
N LEU A 216 -5.23 -16.30 -6.54
CA LEU A 216 -3.87 -15.80 -6.71
C LEU A 216 -3.65 -15.24 -8.12
N PHE A 217 -4.10 -15.95 -9.15
CA PHE A 217 -4.04 -15.48 -10.53
C PHE A 217 -4.81 -14.17 -10.73
N ALA A 218 -6.04 -14.08 -10.20
CA ALA A 218 -6.88 -12.91 -10.35
C ALA A 218 -6.32 -11.68 -9.63
N PHE A 219 -5.88 -11.81 -8.37
CA PHE A 219 -5.28 -10.69 -7.65
C PHE A 219 -3.91 -10.30 -8.21
N GLY A 220 -3.07 -11.27 -8.58
CA GLY A 220 -1.79 -10.99 -9.24
C GLY A 220 -1.98 -10.26 -10.58
N GLY A 221 -2.93 -10.73 -11.40
CA GLY A 221 -3.31 -10.07 -12.65
C GLY A 221 -3.94 -8.69 -12.42
N ALA A 222 -4.75 -8.51 -11.38
CA ALA A 222 -5.34 -7.22 -11.05
C ALA A 222 -4.27 -6.19 -10.62
N VAL A 223 -3.23 -6.62 -9.91
CA VAL A 223 -2.06 -5.78 -9.59
C VAL A 223 -1.36 -5.32 -10.87
N THR A 224 -1.10 -6.23 -11.82
CA THR A 224 -0.42 -5.85 -13.07
C THR A 224 -1.26 -4.93 -13.93
N VAL A 225 -2.57 -5.14 -14.01
CA VAL A 225 -3.51 -4.26 -14.73
C VAL A 225 -3.57 -2.88 -14.07
N GLY A 226 -3.69 -2.82 -12.75
CA GLY A 226 -3.68 -1.56 -11.99
C GLY A 226 -2.37 -0.79 -12.17
N ALA A 227 -1.23 -1.49 -12.06
CA ALA A 227 0.09 -0.92 -12.28
C ALA A 227 0.24 -0.42 -13.72
N ALA A 228 -0.21 -1.18 -14.71
CA ALA A 228 -0.20 -0.75 -16.10
C ALA A 228 -1.03 0.52 -16.31
N ALA A 229 -2.22 0.62 -15.72
CA ALA A 229 -3.03 1.84 -15.74
C ALA A 229 -2.35 3.02 -15.00
N ALA A 230 -1.69 2.76 -13.87
CA ALA A 230 -0.96 3.74 -13.08
C ALA A 230 0.26 4.32 -13.83
N PHE A 231 1.02 3.46 -14.52
CA PHE A 231 2.22 3.87 -15.24
C PHE A 231 1.91 4.37 -16.66
N PHE A 232 1.07 3.69 -17.42
CA PHE A 232 0.87 3.99 -18.85
C PHE A 232 -0.43 4.74 -19.15
N GLY A 233 -1.22 5.07 -18.12
CA GLY A 233 -2.48 5.81 -18.28
C GLY A 233 -2.32 7.17 -18.96
N ARG A 234 -3.15 7.42 -19.98
CA ARG A 234 -3.13 8.66 -20.78
C ARG A 234 -3.84 9.83 -20.12
N SER A 235 -4.65 9.59 -19.08
CA SER A 235 -5.30 10.64 -18.29
C SER A 235 -4.85 10.57 -16.82
N GLN A 236 -4.84 11.72 -16.14
CA GLN A 236 -4.50 11.77 -14.71
C GLN A 236 -5.49 10.94 -13.87
N THR A 237 -6.79 11.00 -14.20
CA THR A 237 -7.84 10.20 -13.54
C THR A 237 -7.58 8.71 -13.68
N ALA A 238 -7.20 8.23 -14.87
CA ALA A 238 -6.89 6.82 -15.08
C ALA A 238 -5.66 6.37 -14.27
N ARG A 239 -4.63 7.21 -14.17
CA ARG A 239 -3.44 6.90 -13.37
C ARG A 239 -3.73 6.89 -11.87
N VAL A 240 -4.53 7.84 -11.38
CA VAL A 240 -4.99 7.89 -9.98
C VAL A 240 -5.80 6.65 -9.63
N LEU A 241 -6.78 6.29 -10.45
CA LEU A 241 -7.57 5.07 -10.27
C LEU A 241 -6.70 3.81 -10.37
N GLY A 242 -5.72 3.79 -11.28
CA GLY A 242 -4.73 2.73 -11.42
C GLY A 242 -3.91 2.52 -10.16
N TRP A 243 -3.39 3.60 -9.55
CA TRP A 243 -2.65 3.53 -8.28
C TRP A 243 -3.52 3.03 -7.13
N LEU A 244 -4.75 3.51 -7.01
CA LEU A 244 -5.70 3.04 -5.99
C LEU A 244 -6.00 1.54 -6.16
N PHE A 245 -6.33 1.14 -7.39
CA PHE A 245 -6.68 -0.25 -7.69
C PHE A 245 -5.48 -1.19 -7.48
N ALA A 246 -4.30 -0.81 -7.97
CA ALA A 246 -3.07 -1.57 -7.76
C ALA A 246 -2.73 -1.71 -6.27
N ALA A 247 -2.89 -0.65 -5.48
CA ALA A 247 -2.62 -0.68 -4.05
C ALA A 247 -3.55 -1.66 -3.31
N VAL A 248 -4.87 -1.56 -3.53
CA VAL A 248 -5.85 -2.46 -2.91
C VAL A 248 -5.61 -3.91 -3.33
N MET A 249 -5.40 -4.15 -4.63
CA MET A 249 -5.17 -5.50 -5.15
C MET A 249 -3.84 -6.08 -4.68
N ALA A 250 -2.79 -5.26 -4.50
CA ALA A 250 -1.50 -5.73 -3.99
C ALA A 250 -1.58 -6.12 -2.52
N GLN A 251 -2.34 -5.38 -1.71
CA GLN A 251 -2.60 -5.74 -0.32
C GLN A 251 -3.37 -7.06 -0.23
N LEU A 252 -4.44 -7.22 -1.02
CA LEU A 252 -5.21 -8.47 -1.10
C LEU A 252 -4.36 -9.63 -1.63
N PHE A 253 -3.51 -9.39 -2.63
CA PHE A 253 -2.62 -10.40 -3.20
C PHE A 253 -1.61 -10.90 -2.16
N VAL A 254 -0.90 -10.02 -1.46
CA VAL A 254 0.10 -10.44 -0.48
C VAL A 254 -0.56 -11.13 0.73
N LEU A 255 -1.74 -10.65 1.15
CA LEU A 255 -2.54 -11.32 2.18
C LEU A 255 -2.92 -12.74 1.74
N THR A 256 -3.43 -12.90 0.52
CA THR A 256 -3.83 -14.21 0.01
C THR A 256 -2.65 -15.15 -0.21
N VAL A 257 -1.48 -14.65 -0.66
CA VAL A 257 -0.25 -15.45 -0.75
C VAL A 257 0.14 -16.01 0.62
N GLY A 258 0.12 -15.18 1.67
CA GLY A 258 0.43 -15.64 3.03
C GLY A 258 -0.56 -16.70 3.54
N LEU A 259 -1.85 -16.48 3.32
CA LEU A 259 -2.90 -17.44 3.73
C LEU A 259 -2.81 -18.77 2.95
N VAL A 260 -2.53 -18.73 1.64
CA VAL A 260 -2.35 -19.94 0.82
C VAL A 260 -1.09 -20.71 1.23
N ALA A 261 -0.03 -20.00 1.63
CA ALA A 261 1.18 -20.60 2.18
C ALA A 261 0.99 -21.18 3.60
N GLY A 262 -0.21 -21.07 4.18
CA GLY A 262 -0.52 -21.57 5.53
C GLY A 262 -0.02 -20.67 6.66
N ALA A 263 0.48 -19.47 6.35
CA ALA A 263 0.85 -18.50 7.36
C ALA A 263 -0.42 -17.88 7.98
N PRO A 264 -0.44 -17.63 9.30
CA PRO A 264 -1.57 -16.95 9.93
C PRO A 264 -1.64 -15.50 9.44
N ALA A 265 -2.83 -14.89 9.56
CA ALA A 265 -3.08 -13.52 9.13
C ALA A 265 -2.11 -12.49 9.77
N THR A 266 -1.62 -12.78 10.98
CA THR A 266 -0.66 -11.93 11.71
C THR A 266 0.70 -11.85 10.99
N TRP A 267 1.17 -12.92 10.37
CA TRP A 267 2.41 -12.91 9.58
C TRP A 267 2.20 -12.25 8.23
N SER A 268 1.02 -12.44 7.63
CA SER A 268 0.64 -11.77 6.36
C SER A 268 0.56 -10.25 6.49
N ALA A 269 0.32 -9.72 7.71
CA ALA A 269 0.32 -8.30 8.00
C ALA A 269 1.65 -7.61 7.65
N PHE A 270 2.80 -8.28 7.84
CA PHE A 270 4.11 -7.73 7.44
C PHE A 270 4.22 -7.56 5.92
N GLY A 271 3.64 -8.49 5.16
CA GLY A 271 3.57 -8.37 3.71
C GLY A 271 2.68 -7.20 3.26
N VAL A 272 1.54 -7.00 3.91
CA VAL A 272 0.67 -5.83 3.66
C VAL A 272 1.40 -4.52 3.99
N LEU A 273 2.15 -4.48 5.10
CA LEU A 273 2.98 -3.34 5.47
C LEU A 273 4.08 -3.08 4.44
N ALA A 274 4.72 -4.14 3.90
CA ALA A 274 5.73 -4.03 2.87
C ALA A 274 5.17 -3.41 1.58
N VAL A 275 3.94 -3.77 1.17
CA VAL A 275 3.23 -3.09 0.07
C VAL A 275 3.05 -1.61 0.39
N GLY A 276 2.64 -1.27 1.61
CA GLY A 276 2.54 0.11 2.07
C GLY A 276 3.85 0.90 1.97
N ALA A 277 4.96 0.28 2.36
CA ALA A 277 6.29 0.85 2.24
C ALA A 277 6.67 1.10 0.78
N VAL A 278 6.43 0.13 -0.13
CA VAL A 278 6.66 0.28 -1.56
C VAL A 278 5.82 1.42 -2.15
N LEU A 279 4.55 1.55 -1.73
CA LEU A 279 3.67 2.65 -2.16
C LEU A 279 4.21 4.00 -1.70
N LEU A 280 4.64 4.13 -0.43
CA LEU A 280 5.26 5.36 0.07
C LEU A 280 6.54 5.71 -0.68
N VAL A 281 7.41 4.72 -0.93
CA VAL A 281 8.63 4.92 -1.74
C VAL A 281 8.27 5.35 -3.17
N SER A 282 7.28 4.70 -3.80
CA SER A 282 6.84 5.06 -5.15
C SER A 282 6.26 6.48 -5.23
N ALA A 283 5.49 6.89 -4.22
CA ALA A 283 4.99 8.26 -4.05
C ALA A 283 6.14 9.28 -3.95
N THR A 284 7.28 8.88 -3.40
CA THR A 284 8.47 9.75 -3.36
C THR A 284 9.17 9.91 -4.70
N GLN A 285 9.15 8.87 -5.55
CA GLN A 285 9.85 8.87 -6.84
C GLN A 285 9.00 9.46 -7.98
N LEU A 286 7.67 9.32 -7.90
CA LEU A 286 6.72 9.79 -8.93
C LEU A 286 6.93 11.26 -9.36
N PRO A 287 7.00 12.25 -8.45
CA PRO A 287 7.21 13.64 -8.84
C PRO A 287 8.61 13.93 -9.41
N ARG A 288 9.61 13.09 -9.10
CA ARG A 288 10.97 13.24 -9.66
C ARG A 288 11.04 12.80 -11.11
N VAL A 289 10.30 11.74 -11.46
CA VAL A 289 10.32 11.16 -12.81
C VAL A 289 9.34 11.88 -13.74
N ARG A 290 8.20 12.35 -13.22
CA ARG A 290 7.10 12.91 -14.03
C ARG A 290 6.80 14.39 -13.78
N GLY A 291 7.58 15.05 -12.94
CA GLY A 291 7.38 16.46 -12.58
C GLY A 291 6.14 16.72 -11.71
N LEU A 292 5.76 17.99 -11.60
CA LEU A 292 4.71 18.47 -10.67
C LEU A 292 3.30 17.95 -11.01
N ALA A 293 3.05 17.53 -12.25
CA ALA A 293 1.76 16.96 -12.66
C ALA A 293 1.41 15.64 -11.93
N ALA A 294 2.43 14.92 -11.44
CA ALA A 294 2.26 13.67 -10.71
C ALA A 294 2.03 13.85 -9.20
N LEU A 295 1.87 15.08 -8.70
CA LEU A 295 1.61 15.32 -7.26
C LEU A 295 0.34 14.63 -6.78
N ARG A 296 -0.76 14.66 -7.56
CA ARG A 296 -2.01 13.97 -7.18
C ARG A 296 -1.84 12.46 -7.13
N GLU A 297 -1.10 11.89 -8.09
CA GLU A 297 -0.79 10.45 -8.13
C GLU A 297 0.05 10.04 -6.91
N ALA A 298 1.06 10.85 -6.56
CA ALA A 298 1.88 10.64 -5.39
C ALA A 298 1.07 10.72 -4.08
N THR A 299 0.18 11.71 -3.95
CA THR A 299 -0.71 11.85 -2.78
C THR A 299 -1.58 10.61 -2.60
N VAL A 300 -2.15 10.10 -3.69
CA VAL A 300 -2.99 8.90 -3.67
C VAL A 300 -2.21 7.66 -3.26
N ALA A 301 -1.01 7.46 -3.82
CA ALA A 301 -0.13 6.37 -3.41
C ALA A 301 0.32 6.51 -1.95
N GLU A 302 0.56 7.74 -1.48
CA GLU A 302 0.94 8.03 -0.09
C GLU A 302 -0.19 7.68 0.90
N TRP A 303 -1.42 8.15 0.66
CA TRP A 303 -2.57 7.79 1.49
C TRP A 303 -2.89 6.29 1.45
N SER A 304 -2.71 5.66 0.30
CA SER A 304 -2.87 4.20 0.16
C SER A 304 -1.82 3.45 0.98
N GLY A 305 -0.59 3.97 1.03
CA GLY A 305 0.49 3.45 1.88
C GLY A 305 0.18 3.57 3.37
N TYR A 306 -0.34 4.73 3.82
CA TYR A 306 -0.81 4.90 5.20
C TYR A 306 -1.99 3.98 5.54
N GLY A 307 -2.94 3.80 4.61
CA GLY A 307 -4.02 2.84 4.75
C GLY A 307 -3.52 1.40 4.91
N ALA A 308 -2.45 1.03 4.18
CA ALA A 308 -1.83 -0.29 4.30
C ALA A 308 -1.31 -0.57 5.72
N ALA A 309 -0.71 0.44 6.38
CA ALA A 309 -0.22 0.29 7.75
C ALA A 309 -1.35 0.11 8.76
N VAL A 310 -2.45 0.85 8.59
CA VAL A 310 -3.66 0.67 9.42
C VAL A 310 -4.23 -0.73 9.24
N LEU A 311 -4.33 -1.21 7.99
CA LEU A 311 -4.78 -2.57 7.69
C LEU A 311 -3.85 -3.63 8.29
N ALA A 312 -2.53 -3.47 8.18
CA ALA A 312 -1.56 -4.37 8.77
C ALA A 312 -1.68 -4.44 10.30
N LEU A 313 -1.83 -3.29 10.97
CA LEU A 313 -2.06 -3.22 12.41
C LEU A 313 -3.38 -3.91 12.82
N ALA A 314 -4.45 -3.71 12.05
CA ALA A 314 -5.73 -4.37 12.29
C ALA A 314 -5.62 -5.90 12.17
N LEU A 315 -4.90 -6.41 11.16
CA LEU A 315 -4.65 -7.84 10.97
C LEU A 315 -3.83 -8.47 12.11
N ALA A 316 -2.96 -7.70 12.75
CA ALA A 316 -2.12 -8.16 13.85
C ALA A 316 -2.71 -7.89 15.24
N HIS A 317 -3.92 -7.29 15.35
CA HIS A 317 -4.46 -6.78 16.61
C HIS A 317 -4.51 -7.82 17.74
N THR A 318 -4.73 -9.09 17.42
CA THR A 318 -4.79 -10.19 18.40
C THR A 318 -3.43 -10.60 18.97
N SER A 319 -2.32 -10.18 18.35
CA SER A 319 -0.97 -10.55 18.76
C SER A 319 -0.12 -9.32 19.09
N PRO A 320 0.09 -9.00 20.37
CA PRO A 320 0.81 -7.79 20.76
C PRO A 320 2.29 -7.83 20.31
N ARG A 321 2.90 -9.02 20.19
CA ARG A 321 4.27 -9.16 19.64
C ARG A 321 4.37 -8.71 18.18
N HIS A 322 3.38 -9.06 17.37
CA HIS A 322 3.36 -8.70 15.94
C HIS A 322 3.06 -7.21 15.76
N VAL A 323 2.15 -6.64 16.57
CA VAL A 323 1.87 -5.20 16.58
C VAL A 323 3.13 -4.40 16.89
N ALA A 324 3.91 -4.82 17.89
CA ALA A 324 5.17 -4.16 18.23
C ALA A 324 6.18 -4.22 17.08
N GLY A 325 6.33 -5.38 16.43
CA GLY A 325 7.18 -5.53 15.24
C GLY A 325 6.71 -4.66 14.06
N LEU A 326 5.40 -4.56 13.82
CA LEU A 326 4.83 -3.71 12.77
C LEU A 326 5.02 -2.23 13.06
N LEU A 327 4.89 -1.79 14.32
CA LEU A 327 5.15 -0.42 14.73
C LEU A 327 6.62 -0.04 14.53
N ALA A 328 7.55 -0.92 14.88
CA ALA A 328 8.99 -0.70 14.61
C ALA A 328 9.25 -0.62 13.10
N ALA A 329 8.76 -1.59 12.32
CA ALA A 329 8.94 -1.58 10.87
C ALA A 329 8.33 -0.32 10.22
N TRP A 330 7.15 0.10 10.69
CA TRP A 330 6.49 1.31 10.21
C TRP A 330 7.21 2.59 10.63
N GLY A 331 7.72 2.65 11.86
CA GLY A 331 8.57 3.73 12.36
C GLY A 331 9.80 3.94 11.47
N ALA A 332 10.50 2.85 11.11
CA ALA A 332 11.60 2.90 10.17
C ALA A 332 11.19 3.42 8.78
N VAL A 333 10.05 2.96 8.24
CA VAL A 333 9.52 3.45 6.95
C VAL A 333 9.20 4.94 7.00
N LEU A 334 8.53 5.41 8.05
CA LEU A 334 8.23 6.83 8.26
C LEU A 334 9.51 7.66 8.40
N GLY A 335 10.52 7.13 9.11
CA GLY A 335 11.83 7.75 9.25
C GLY A 335 12.53 7.97 7.91
N VAL A 336 12.57 6.94 7.06
CA VAL A 336 13.11 7.05 5.69
C VAL A 336 12.33 8.07 4.88
N VAL A 337 10.99 8.02 4.94
CA VAL A 337 10.10 8.93 4.22
C VAL A 337 10.23 10.39 4.72
N ALA A 338 10.61 10.62 5.98
CA ALA A 338 10.82 11.95 6.57
C ALA A 338 12.09 12.64 6.06
N THR A 339 13.11 11.90 5.60
CA THR A 339 14.38 12.47 5.10
C THR A 339 14.27 13.22 3.76
N ARG A 340 13.08 13.23 3.14
CA ARG A 340 12.87 13.74 1.78
C ARG A 340 13.06 15.27 1.67
N PRO A 341 13.83 15.77 0.66
CA PRO A 341 14.12 17.20 0.50
C PRO A 341 12.92 18.09 0.14
N ALA A 342 11.82 17.53 -0.39
CA ALA A 342 10.70 18.29 -0.99
C ALA A 342 9.47 18.50 -0.07
N ARG A 343 9.57 18.22 1.24
CA ARG A 343 8.46 18.42 2.20
C ARG A 343 8.63 19.68 3.03
N THR A 344 7.50 20.29 3.42
CA THR A 344 7.49 21.44 4.35
C THR A 344 8.07 21.03 5.70
N LEU A 345 8.65 22.00 6.43
CA LEU A 345 9.24 21.75 7.75
C LEU A 345 8.24 21.12 8.72
N MET A 346 6.97 21.54 8.67
CA MET A 346 5.91 21.00 9.51
C MET A 346 5.61 19.53 9.18
N GLN A 347 5.50 19.16 7.90
CA GLN A 347 5.27 17.76 7.51
C GLN A 347 6.43 16.85 7.92
N ARG A 348 7.68 17.32 7.76
CA ARG A 348 8.85 16.54 8.22
C ARG A 348 8.85 16.34 9.73
N ARG A 349 8.52 17.39 10.50
CA ARG A 349 8.38 17.28 11.96
C ARG A 349 7.29 16.29 12.36
N VAL A 350 6.12 16.34 11.73
CA VAL A 350 5.03 15.39 12.01
C VAL A 350 5.47 13.95 11.73
N LEU A 351 6.09 13.68 10.57
CA LEU A 351 6.56 12.33 10.24
C LEU A 351 7.69 11.85 11.16
N PHE A 352 8.62 12.75 11.52
CA PHE A 352 9.68 12.45 12.46
C PHE A 352 9.11 12.07 13.84
N TRP A 353 8.21 12.88 14.39
CA TRP A 353 7.58 12.59 15.68
C TRP A 353 6.67 11.36 15.63
N ALA A 354 6.00 11.11 14.50
CA ALA A 354 5.23 9.88 14.30
C ALA A 354 6.14 8.64 14.26
N ALA A 355 7.28 8.71 13.56
CA ALA A 355 8.27 7.64 13.53
C ALA A 355 8.83 7.36 14.93
N VAL A 356 9.25 8.41 15.65
CA VAL A 356 9.74 8.31 17.03
C VAL A 356 8.68 7.72 17.95
N GLY A 357 7.43 8.18 17.85
CA GLY A 357 6.32 7.63 18.63
C GLY A 357 6.07 6.16 18.32
N CYS A 358 6.12 5.74 17.06
CA CYS A 358 5.97 4.34 16.67
C CYS A 358 7.11 3.48 17.24
N GLU A 359 8.35 3.93 17.13
CA GLU A 359 9.53 3.22 17.66
C GLU A 359 9.50 3.10 19.19
N ILE A 360 9.24 4.20 19.91
CA ILE A 360 9.13 4.18 21.37
C ILE A 360 8.03 3.22 21.80
N THR A 361 6.85 3.30 21.17
CA THR A 361 5.72 2.42 21.48
C THR A 361 6.07 0.96 21.20
N ALA A 362 6.71 0.67 20.06
CA ALA A 362 7.15 -0.67 19.69
C ALA A 362 8.11 -1.27 20.72
N TRP A 363 9.17 -0.54 21.06
CA TRP A 363 10.18 -0.99 22.02
C TRP A 363 9.61 -1.16 23.41
N TRP A 364 8.76 -0.24 23.86
CA TRP A 364 8.11 -0.35 25.17
C TRP A 364 7.21 -1.58 25.24
N MET A 365 6.46 -1.85 24.17
CA MET A 365 5.60 -3.03 24.07
C MET A 365 6.42 -4.32 24.01
N LEU A 366 7.54 -4.35 23.28
CA LEU A 366 8.47 -5.49 23.29
C LEU A 366 9.06 -5.75 24.68
N MET A 367 9.46 -4.70 25.40
CA MET A 367 10.00 -4.82 26.77
C MET A 367 8.94 -5.35 27.74
N ALA A 368 7.70 -4.82 27.67
CA ALA A 368 6.58 -5.27 28.49
C ALA A 368 6.23 -6.75 28.21
N LEU A 369 6.23 -7.17 26.95
CA LEU A 369 5.92 -8.55 26.53
C LEU A 369 7.04 -9.55 26.80
N SER A 370 8.27 -9.06 27.00
CA SER A 370 9.44 -9.87 27.32
C SER A 370 9.62 -10.05 28.84
N ASP A 371 8.62 -9.63 29.62
CA ASP A 371 8.55 -9.72 31.08
C ASP A 371 9.83 -9.20 31.76
N VAL A 372 10.38 -8.13 31.19
CA VAL A 372 11.60 -7.50 31.70
C VAL A 372 11.21 -6.71 32.95
N SER A 373 11.16 -7.43 34.06
CA SER A 373 10.92 -6.93 35.43
C SER A 373 12.14 -6.19 36.01
N LEU A 374 13.18 -6.01 35.21
CA LEU A 374 14.38 -5.25 35.53
C LEU A 374 14.09 -3.75 35.36
N PRO A 375 13.92 -2.96 36.42
CA PRO A 375 13.80 -1.51 36.31
C PRO A 375 14.99 -0.89 35.55
N GLU A 376 16.15 -1.56 35.52
CA GLU A 376 17.32 -1.17 34.74
C GLU A 376 17.07 -1.15 33.23
N ALA A 377 16.17 -1.99 32.71
CA ALA A 377 15.80 -1.99 31.29
C ALA A 377 15.05 -0.72 30.88
N TYR A 378 14.39 -0.05 31.83
CA TYR A 378 13.66 1.18 31.60
C TYR A 378 14.54 2.42 31.75
N THR A 379 15.62 2.37 32.52
CA THR A 379 16.45 3.55 32.81
C THR A 379 17.74 3.59 32.01
N LEU A 380 18.37 2.44 31.73
CA LEU A 380 19.65 2.38 30.99
C LEU A 380 19.59 2.94 29.56
N PRO A 381 18.58 2.63 28.72
CA PRO A 381 18.54 3.15 27.34
C PRO A 381 18.42 4.67 27.32
N PHE A 382 17.59 5.22 28.21
CA PHE A 382 17.39 6.66 28.34
C PHE A 382 18.62 7.35 28.94
N ALA A 383 19.28 6.73 29.91
CA ALA A 383 20.53 7.23 30.46
C ALA A 383 21.66 7.22 29.41
N ALA A 384 21.74 6.18 28.58
CA ALA A 384 22.69 6.11 27.47
C ALA A 384 22.41 7.19 26.41
N LEU A 385 21.15 7.40 26.04
CA LEU A 385 20.75 8.46 25.12
C LEU A 385 21.07 9.85 25.69
N ALA A 386 20.76 10.09 26.97
CA ALA A 386 21.07 11.35 27.65
C ALA A 386 22.59 11.59 27.76
N LEU A 387 23.39 10.55 28.01
CA LEU A 387 24.86 10.62 27.97
C LEU A 387 25.38 10.97 26.56
N LEU A 388 24.78 10.38 25.52
CA LEU A 388 25.12 10.65 24.12
C LEU A 388 24.80 12.10 23.73
N ILE A 389 23.59 12.57 24.08
CA ILE A 389 23.16 13.95 23.87
C ILE A 389 24.10 14.89 24.62
N GLY A 390 24.35 14.64 25.92
CA GLY A 390 25.29 15.43 26.72
C GLY A 390 26.71 15.46 26.13
N MET A 391 27.18 14.35 25.56
CA MET A 391 28.49 14.28 24.89
C MET A 391 28.55 15.10 23.59
N VAL A 392 27.46 15.13 22.81
CA VAL A 392 27.36 15.93 21.59
C VAL A 392 27.17 17.41 21.92
N GLU A 393 26.35 17.73 22.92
CA GLU A 393 26.08 19.10 23.37
C GLU A 393 27.37 19.76 23.89
N LEU A 394 28.20 19.05 24.66
CA LEU A 394 29.49 19.54 25.16
C LEU A 394 30.49 19.85 24.02
N ARG A 395 30.37 19.17 22.86
CA ARG A 395 31.21 19.45 21.69
C ARG A 395 30.80 20.72 20.96
N HIS A 396 29.52 21.08 21.00
CA HIS A 396 28.99 22.26 20.32
C HIS A 396 28.90 23.49 21.23
N ARG A 397 28.86 23.29 22.55
CA ARG A 397 28.75 24.36 23.56
C ARG A 397 29.75 24.11 24.71
N PRO A 398 30.99 24.58 24.60
CA PRO A 398 32.03 24.39 25.62
C PRO A 398 31.74 25.13 26.94
N GLU A 399 30.75 26.03 26.96
CA GLU A 399 30.34 26.78 28.16
C GLU A 399 29.48 25.96 29.13
N LEU A 400 28.99 24.78 28.72
CA LEU A 400 28.19 23.90 29.58
C LEU A 400 29.07 23.12 30.55
N THR A 401 28.70 23.15 31.83
CA THR A 401 29.40 22.40 32.86
C THR A 401 29.12 20.90 32.72
N SER A 402 30.14 20.07 33.00
CA SER A 402 30.03 18.60 32.94
C SER A 402 28.90 18.02 33.80
N TRP A 403 28.49 18.74 34.83
CA TRP A 403 27.36 18.40 35.71
C TRP A 403 26.01 18.48 35.02
N VAL A 404 25.75 19.51 34.21
CA VAL A 404 24.48 19.67 33.50
C VAL A 404 24.36 18.65 32.36
N ALA A 405 25.48 18.33 31.70
CA ALA A 405 25.50 17.42 30.56
C ALA A 405 25.46 15.94 30.94
N TYR A 406 26.18 15.52 32.00
CA TYR A 406 26.30 14.10 32.35
C TYR A 406 25.63 13.74 33.68
N GLY A 407 25.45 14.68 34.60
CA GLY A 407 24.93 14.42 35.95
C GLY A 407 23.57 13.70 35.95
N PRO A 408 22.54 14.23 35.28
CA PRO A 408 21.22 13.59 35.24
C PRO A 408 21.27 12.19 34.61
N ALA A 409 22.09 12.02 33.57
CA ALA A 409 22.21 10.77 32.84
C ALA A 409 22.93 9.69 33.68
N LEU A 410 24.00 10.06 34.39
CA LEU A 410 24.72 9.16 35.29
C LEU A 410 23.88 8.77 36.51
N ILE A 411 23.10 9.71 37.06
CA ILE A 411 22.18 9.42 38.16
C ILE A 411 21.08 8.45 37.69
N ALA A 412 20.48 8.68 36.51
CA ALA A 412 19.48 7.78 35.95
C ALA A 412 20.03 6.37 35.63
N ALA A 413 21.32 6.28 35.23
CA ALA A 413 21.98 4.99 34.97
C ALA A 413 22.24 4.19 36.24
N PHE A 414 22.77 4.83 37.30
CA PHE A 414 23.32 4.12 38.45
C PHE A 414 22.40 4.09 39.67
N ALA A 415 21.55 5.10 39.89
CA ALA A 415 20.74 5.19 41.10
C ALA A 415 19.75 4.03 41.27
N PRO A 416 19.00 3.58 40.23
CA PRO A 416 18.05 2.48 40.38
C PRO A 416 18.75 1.17 40.79
N THR A 417 19.82 0.83 40.08
CA THR A 417 20.63 -0.37 40.33
C THR A 417 21.29 -0.34 41.70
N LEU A 418 21.77 0.83 42.14
CA LEU A 418 22.36 1.01 43.47
C LEU A 418 21.33 0.79 44.58
N VAL A 419 20.12 1.35 44.45
CA VAL A 419 19.05 1.17 45.44
C VAL A 419 18.63 -0.30 45.54
N ILE A 420 18.53 -1.01 44.41
CA ILE A 420 18.14 -2.43 44.39
C ILE A 420 19.19 -3.31 45.07
N VAL A 421 20.48 -3.10 44.75
CA VAL A 421 21.58 -3.83 45.38
C VAL A 421 21.59 -3.61 46.89
N LEU A 422 21.41 -2.36 47.34
CA LEU A 422 21.41 -2.02 48.77
C LEU A 422 20.20 -2.55 49.55
N THR A 423 19.03 -2.67 48.91
CA THR A 423 17.76 -3.01 49.60
C THR A 423 17.42 -4.49 49.56
N THR A 424 17.77 -5.21 48.50
CA THR A 424 17.32 -6.59 48.31
C THR A 424 18.41 -7.63 48.50
N GLY A 425 19.69 -7.26 48.44
CA GLY A 425 20.81 -8.21 48.56
C GLY A 425 20.81 -9.32 47.50
N THR A 426 20.01 -9.19 46.43
CA THR A 426 19.82 -10.22 45.41
C THR A 426 20.61 -9.90 44.14
N GLY A 427 21.70 -10.64 43.93
CA GLY A 427 22.33 -10.80 42.61
C GLY A 427 23.81 -10.43 42.55
N ASP A 428 24.67 -11.42 42.81
CA ASP A 428 26.14 -11.33 42.66
C ASP A 428 26.57 -10.69 41.32
N LEU A 429 25.87 -11.04 40.23
CA LEU A 429 26.15 -10.49 38.90
C LEU A 429 25.83 -8.99 38.77
N ARG A 430 24.70 -8.51 39.33
CA ARG A 430 24.31 -7.09 39.24
C ARG A 430 25.27 -6.21 40.02
N GLN A 431 25.70 -6.69 41.19
CA GLN A 431 26.66 -6.00 42.03
C GLN A 431 28.03 -5.90 41.36
N VAL A 432 28.49 -6.98 40.71
CA VAL A 432 29.73 -6.97 39.91
C VAL A 432 29.64 -6.01 38.73
N LEU A 433 28.54 -6.02 37.98
CA LEU A 433 28.32 -5.10 36.84
C LEU A 433 28.21 -3.64 37.27
N LEU A 434 27.55 -3.35 38.40
CA LEU A 434 27.46 -2.02 38.97
C LEU A 434 28.85 -1.50 39.37
N LEU A 435 29.65 -2.34 40.03
CA LEU A 435 31.01 -2.00 40.44
C LEU A 435 31.92 -1.78 39.22
N LEU A 436 31.87 -2.67 38.22
CA LEU A 436 32.60 -2.51 36.96
C LEU A 436 32.22 -1.22 36.23
N GLY A 437 30.91 -0.92 36.14
CA GLY A 437 30.41 0.31 35.51
C GLY A 437 30.82 1.57 36.27
N ALA A 438 30.78 1.55 37.60
CA ALA A 438 31.18 2.67 38.44
C ALA A 438 32.69 2.93 38.38
N VAL A 439 33.51 1.88 38.37
CA VAL A 439 34.97 1.99 38.21
C VAL A 439 35.34 2.44 36.81
N ALA A 440 34.68 1.91 35.77
CA ALA A 440 34.91 2.35 34.39
C ALA A 440 34.56 3.83 34.22
N THR A 441 33.44 4.30 34.77
CA THR A 441 33.04 5.71 34.70
C THR A 441 33.97 6.63 35.52
N LEU A 442 34.46 6.18 36.67
CA LEU A 442 35.51 6.85 37.43
C LEU A 442 36.80 7.01 36.61
N LEU A 443 37.27 5.92 35.99
CA LEU A 443 38.48 5.91 35.16
C LEU A 443 38.33 6.80 33.93
N LEU A 444 37.22 6.69 33.21
CA LEU A 444 36.90 7.54 32.06
C LEU A 444 36.79 9.02 32.46
N GLY A 445 36.17 9.31 33.60
CA GLY A 445 36.11 10.65 34.18
C GLY A 445 37.47 11.21 34.51
N SER A 446 38.34 10.39 35.11
CA SER A 446 39.71 10.74 35.49
C SER A 446 40.58 11.00 34.26
N MET A 447 40.53 10.11 33.26
CA MET A 447 41.27 10.26 32.00
C MET A 447 40.84 11.49 31.20
N ARG A 448 39.55 11.86 31.26
CA ARG A 448 39.00 13.03 30.57
C ARG A 448 38.98 14.30 31.42
N GLN A 449 39.49 14.26 32.66
CA GLN A 449 39.48 15.37 33.63
C GLN A 449 38.09 16.01 33.83
N GLN A 450 37.03 15.20 33.81
CA GLN A 450 35.64 15.66 34.00
C GLN A 450 35.16 15.36 35.41
N GLN A 451 34.60 16.37 36.11
CA GLN A 451 34.22 16.25 37.51
C GLN A 451 32.99 15.35 37.74
N ALA A 452 31.95 15.47 36.92
CA ALA A 452 30.70 14.71 37.13
C ALA A 452 30.87 13.18 37.08
N PRO A 453 31.59 12.59 36.10
CA PRO A 453 31.81 11.14 36.06
C PRO A 453 32.71 10.63 37.20
N VAL A 454 33.69 11.42 37.64
CA VAL A 454 34.56 11.05 38.77
C VAL A 454 33.78 11.00 40.07
N VAL A 455 32.98 12.04 40.36
CA VAL A 455 32.22 12.12 41.61
C VAL A 455 31.16 11.03 41.68
N VAL A 456 30.37 10.84 40.62
CA VAL A 456 29.32 9.81 40.59
C VAL A 456 29.93 8.40 40.61
N GLY A 457 30.97 8.15 39.82
CA GLY A 457 31.68 6.86 39.83
C GLY A 457 32.30 6.54 41.19
N ALA A 458 32.88 7.53 41.88
CA ALA A 458 33.48 7.35 43.21
C ALA A 458 32.43 7.01 44.28
N ILE A 459 31.30 7.75 44.31
CA ILE A 459 30.22 7.54 45.28
C ILE A 459 29.60 6.16 45.10
N VAL A 460 29.26 5.78 43.86
CA VAL A 460 28.66 4.47 43.55
C VAL A 460 29.63 3.34 43.88
N THR A 461 30.92 3.49 43.54
CA THR A 461 31.96 2.49 43.87
C THR A 461 32.12 2.34 45.39
N ALA A 462 32.19 3.44 46.14
CA ALA A 462 32.36 3.42 47.59
C ALA A 462 31.18 2.74 48.29
N LEU A 463 29.95 3.10 47.93
CA LEU A 463 28.74 2.50 48.51
C LEU A 463 28.62 1.02 48.16
N THR A 464 28.90 0.65 46.90
CA THR A 464 28.83 -0.75 46.45
C THR A 464 29.93 -1.59 47.11
N ALA A 465 31.16 -1.08 47.21
CA ALA A 465 32.28 -1.77 47.86
C ALA A 465 32.07 -1.93 49.37
N LEU A 466 31.51 -0.92 50.05
CA LEU A 466 31.14 -1.01 51.46
C LEU A 466 30.07 -2.07 51.68
N HIS A 467 29.08 -2.15 50.78
CA HIS A 467 28.05 -3.18 50.83
C HIS A 467 28.62 -4.60 50.61
N VAL A 468 29.54 -4.79 49.64
CA VAL A 468 30.28 -6.07 49.46
C VAL A 468 31.00 -6.45 50.76
N LEU A 469 31.67 -5.48 51.38
CA LEU A 469 32.48 -5.72 52.57
C LEU A 469 31.63 -6.14 53.77
N MET A 470 30.42 -5.58 53.89
CA MET A 470 29.46 -5.97 54.93
C MET A 470 28.88 -7.37 54.70
N LEU A 471 28.70 -7.79 53.43
CA LEU A 471 28.13 -9.11 53.10
C LEU A 471 29.13 -10.27 53.24
N VAL A 472 30.37 -10.09 52.80
CA VAL A 472 31.37 -11.17 52.72
C VAL A 472 32.30 -11.23 53.95
N GLY A 473 32.12 -10.29 54.88
CA GLY A 473 32.85 -10.19 56.14
C GLY A 473 34.13 -9.33 56.06
N PRO A 474 34.59 -8.81 57.21
CA PRO A 474 35.66 -7.80 57.28
C PRO A 474 37.03 -8.26 56.76
N TRP A 475 37.23 -9.56 56.55
CA TRP A 475 38.48 -10.13 56.08
C TRP A 475 38.84 -9.68 54.64
N LEU A 476 37.87 -9.36 53.80
CA LEU A 476 38.13 -8.78 52.48
C LEU A 476 38.59 -7.31 52.53
N ALA A 477 38.39 -6.58 53.64
CA ALA A 477 38.95 -5.23 53.82
C ALA A 477 40.48 -5.27 53.94
N LEU A 478 41.04 -6.40 54.39
CA LEU A 478 42.48 -6.55 54.54
C LEU A 478 43.21 -6.61 53.20
N ILE A 479 42.55 -7.01 52.11
CA ILE A 479 43.19 -7.04 50.78
C ILE A 479 43.49 -5.62 50.26
N PRO A 480 42.53 -4.67 50.17
CA PRO A 480 42.83 -3.30 49.75
C PRO A 480 43.69 -2.55 50.77
N VAL A 481 43.53 -2.79 52.08
CA VAL A 481 44.43 -2.22 53.11
C VAL A 481 45.85 -2.76 52.95
N GLY A 482 45.99 -4.05 52.65
CA GLY A 482 47.27 -4.71 52.37
C GLY A 482 47.92 -4.18 51.08
N ILE A 483 47.14 -3.96 50.01
CA ILE A 483 47.63 -3.34 48.76
C ILE A 483 48.02 -1.87 49.01
N LEU A 484 47.27 -1.13 49.81
CA LEU A 484 47.60 0.25 50.19
C LEU A 484 48.90 0.31 51.00
N LEU A 485 49.07 -0.61 51.96
CA LEU A 485 50.31 -0.73 52.73
C LEU A 485 51.49 -1.19 51.86
N LEU A 486 51.26 -2.09 50.89
CA LEU A 486 52.28 -2.52 49.93
C LEU A 486 52.69 -1.41 48.97
N THR A 487 51.75 -0.61 48.48
CA THR A 487 52.03 0.52 47.58
C THR A 487 52.69 1.69 48.32
N LEU A 488 52.25 2.01 49.54
CA LEU A 488 52.92 2.99 50.40
C LEU A 488 54.31 2.51 50.84
N GLY A 489 54.46 1.22 51.17
CA GLY A 489 55.74 0.59 51.47
C GLY A 489 56.69 0.65 50.28
N ALA A 490 56.23 0.27 49.08
CA ALA A 490 57.01 0.32 47.85
C ALA A 490 57.39 1.76 47.43
N THR A 491 56.54 2.75 47.71
CA THR A 491 56.80 4.15 47.40
C THR A 491 57.79 4.78 48.39
N ASN A 492 57.72 4.41 49.67
CA ASN A 492 58.72 4.81 50.67
C ASN A 492 60.09 4.18 50.39
N GLU A 493 60.12 2.93 49.96
CA GLU A 493 61.35 2.25 49.55
C GLU A 493 61.98 2.91 48.30
N ARG A 494 61.17 3.33 47.33
CA ARG A 494 61.65 4.13 46.19
C ARG A 494 62.18 5.50 46.62
N ARG A 495 61.55 6.18 47.58
CA ARG A 495 62.05 7.45 48.12
C ARG A 495 63.35 7.28 48.88
N ARG A 496 63.49 6.24 49.71
CA ARG A 496 64.73 5.91 50.42
C ARG A 496 65.89 5.62 49.46
N ARG A 497 65.68 4.76 48.45
CA ARG A 497 66.71 4.44 47.44
C ARG A 497 67.11 5.65 46.61
N THR A 498 66.18 6.57 46.34
CA THR A 498 66.48 7.83 45.64
C THR A 498 67.31 8.77 46.52
N GLN A 499 67.00 8.85 47.82
CA GLN A 499 67.80 9.63 48.78
C GLN A 499 69.19 9.03 49.04
N GLU A 500 69.31 7.71 49.06
CA GLU A 500 70.60 7.00 49.20
C GLU A 500 71.47 7.15 47.95
N ARG A 501 70.88 7.12 46.74
CA ARG A 501 71.62 7.41 45.49
C ARG A 501 72.11 8.86 45.44
N VAL A 502 71.30 9.82 45.91
CA VAL A 502 71.71 11.22 45.99
C VAL A 502 72.81 11.43 47.05
N ARG A 503 72.72 10.75 48.21
CA ARG A 503 73.80 10.77 49.23
C ARG A 503 75.06 10.05 48.78
N GLY A 504 74.95 8.97 48.01
CA GLY A 504 76.08 8.27 47.40
C GLY A 504 76.78 9.12 46.35
N ALA A 505 76.02 9.80 45.49
CA ALA A 505 76.56 10.73 44.51
C ALA A 505 77.25 11.95 45.16
N LEU A 506 76.73 12.47 46.27
CA LEU A 506 77.35 13.55 47.03
C LEU A 506 78.63 13.14 47.78
N ARG A 507 78.78 11.85 48.15
CA ARG A 507 80.01 11.32 48.75
C ARG A 507 81.11 11.00 47.73
N GLY A 508 80.76 10.77 46.47
CA GLY A 508 81.72 10.57 45.38
C GLY A 508 82.31 11.86 44.80
N MET A 509 81.84 13.04 45.25
CA MET A 509 82.34 14.36 44.83
C MET A 509 83.19 15.07 45.92
N ARG A 510 83.49 14.39 47.02
CA ARG A 510 84.54 14.78 47.98
C ARG A 510 85.68 13.79 47.86
#